data_AF-A0AAV3Z4G8-F1
#
_entry.id   AF-A0AAV3Z4G8-F1
#
_cell.length_a   1.000
_cell.length_b   1.000
_cell.length_c   1.000
_cell.angle_alpha   90.00
_cell.angle_beta   90.00
_cell.angle_gamma   90.00
#
_symmetry.space_group_name_H-M   'P 1'
#
loop_
_entity.id
_entity.type
_entity.pdbx_description
1 polymer ?
#
loop_
_entity_poly.entity_id
_entity_poly.type
_entity_poly.pdbx_seq_one_letter_code
_entity_poly.pdbx_strand_id
1 'polypeptide(L)'
;MLKGGQETGETSVEGSSRSQRAIPLSEAEEDVEDWLDRISHEVEQSSENTRYVPLDSMNTYADILRRHGFDTTLFVKGLNEKELRRLGITNEGHIQFLLSRIARLPAFEIQVGVPDNVSVWLRTIGLARYEENFARNLIRTPKEMEILKKLKQRKIEDQLEIKLPGHIKRLLYAITKLRFPTEVESRVLTMRQELMSDLQLSNGEGFRQEFENWQKLLDICLKPDLKAFGMEAEVKVNLIRLRNSWLTILAVANTLWLILVVTLADRANLTVIGANPVGLSFLFIFGLLFLIQFVAMLYHRVLTLSHYLARAAYKCDKCCMTGPSSCQRQSNEESPTEDGAPVV
;
A
#
# COMPACT_ATOMS: atom_id res chain seq x y z
N MET A 1 -49.79 -3.26 10.70
CA MET A 1 -48.68 -3.38 11.67
C MET A 1 -47.71 -4.41 11.14
N LEU A 2 -46.47 -3.97 10.87
CA LEU A 2 -45.18 -4.69 10.83
C LEU A 2 -45.04 -6.02 10.06
N LYS A 3 -44.00 -6.30 9.28
CA LYS A 3 -43.04 -5.53 8.46
C LYS A 3 -42.29 -6.62 7.68
N GLY A 4 -42.32 -6.57 6.34
CA GLY A 4 -41.54 -7.46 5.47
C GLY A 4 -40.07 -7.08 5.48
N GLY A 5 -39.20 -8.10 5.40
CA GLY A 5 -37.77 -7.94 5.23
C GLY A 5 -37.40 -7.84 3.75
N GLN A 6 -36.43 -6.97 3.44
CA GLN A 6 -35.58 -7.06 2.26
C GLN A 6 -34.35 -6.16 2.42
N GLU A 7 -33.20 -6.73 2.06
CA GLU A 7 -32.01 -6.12 1.47
C GLU A 7 -31.16 -5.14 2.32
N THR A 8 -30.12 -5.70 2.96
CA THR A 8 -28.88 -4.99 3.27
C THR A 8 -27.85 -5.30 2.19
N GLY A 9 -27.70 -4.39 1.22
CA GLY A 9 -26.59 -4.38 0.27
C GLY A 9 -25.38 -3.72 0.93
N GLU A 10 -24.42 -4.53 1.37
CA GLU A 10 -23.07 -4.09 1.72
C GLU A 10 -22.33 -3.71 0.45
N THR A 11 -22.10 -2.41 0.26
CA THR A 11 -21.20 -1.89 -0.78
C THR A 11 -19.82 -1.72 -0.15
N SER A 12 -18.95 -2.68 -0.43
CA SER A 12 -17.54 -2.69 -0.08
C SER A 12 -16.82 -1.59 -0.86
N VAL A 13 -16.34 -0.55 -0.17
CA VAL A 13 -15.47 0.49 -0.74
C VAL A 13 -14.03 0.04 -0.51
N GLU A 14 -13.43 -0.58 -1.53
CA GLU A 14 -12.01 -0.91 -1.55
C GLU A 14 -11.17 0.37 -1.69
N GLY A 15 -10.69 0.85 -0.54
CA GLY A 15 -9.71 1.92 -0.46
C GLY A 15 -8.32 1.44 -0.86
N SER A 16 -7.89 1.80 -2.06
CA SER A 16 -6.50 1.66 -2.52
C SER A 16 -5.57 2.53 -1.66
N SER A 17 -5.02 1.93 -0.59
CA SER A 17 -4.01 2.56 0.27
C SER A 17 -2.65 2.50 -0.42
N ARG A 18 -2.45 3.37 -1.40
CA ARG A 18 -1.13 3.63 -1.98
C ARG A 18 -0.36 4.50 -0.99
N SER A 19 0.72 3.96 -0.42
CA SER A 19 1.65 4.70 0.44
C SER A 19 2.18 5.92 -0.32
N GLN A 20 1.58 7.09 -0.03
CA GLN A 20 1.98 8.37 -0.59
C GLN A 20 2.99 8.99 0.38
N ARG A 21 4.21 9.22 -0.12
CA ARG A 21 5.31 9.89 0.58
C ARG A 21 4.80 11.25 1.07
N ALA A 22 5.00 11.55 2.36
CA ALA A 22 4.76 12.89 2.89
C ALA A 22 5.88 13.81 2.37
N ILE A 23 5.51 14.79 1.54
CA ILE A 23 6.42 15.80 0.98
C ILE A 23 6.48 16.99 1.95
N PRO A 24 7.65 17.63 2.16
CA PRO A 24 7.77 18.84 2.97
C PRO A 24 6.83 19.95 2.48
N LEU A 25 6.22 20.68 3.41
CA LEU A 25 5.16 21.66 3.16
C LEU A 25 5.52 22.69 2.07
N SER A 26 6.77 23.15 2.02
CA SER A 26 7.22 24.16 1.04
C SER A 26 7.32 23.69 -0.41
N GLU A 27 7.34 22.37 -0.66
CA GLU A 27 7.37 21.80 -2.02
C GLU A 27 6.01 21.24 -2.46
N ALA A 28 5.05 21.11 -1.54
CA ALA A 28 3.72 20.58 -1.81
C ALA A 28 2.63 21.67 -1.84
N GLU A 29 2.94 22.88 -1.38
CA GLU A 29 2.06 24.03 -1.44
C GLU A 29 2.15 24.69 -2.81
N GLU A 30 1.17 24.38 -3.64
CA GLU A 30 0.94 25.08 -4.91
C GLU A 30 -0.38 25.83 -4.82
N ASP A 31 -0.41 27.05 -5.37
CA ASP A 31 -1.64 27.81 -5.51
C ASP A 31 -2.66 27.03 -6.35
N VAL A 32 -3.93 27.13 -6.00
CA VAL A 32 -4.99 26.41 -6.70
C VAL A 32 -5.12 26.85 -8.16
N GLU A 33 -4.83 28.12 -8.47
CA GLU A 33 -4.83 28.66 -9.84
C GLU A 33 -3.71 28.01 -10.66
N ASP A 34 -2.48 28.05 -10.16
CA ASP A 34 -1.31 27.44 -10.81
C ASP A 34 -1.50 25.93 -11.04
N TRP A 35 -2.10 25.25 -10.04
CA TRP A 35 -2.41 23.82 -10.14
C TRP A 35 -3.39 23.52 -11.27
N LEU A 36 -4.46 24.32 -11.40
CA LEU A 36 -5.47 24.16 -12.44
C LEU A 36 -4.93 24.55 -13.83
N ASP A 37 -4.09 25.58 -13.92
CA ASP A 37 -3.44 25.98 -15.17
C ASP A 37 -2.51 24.89 -15.70
N ARG A 38 -1.73 24.25 -14.81
CA ARG A 38 -0.92 23.10 -15.22
C ARG A 38 -1.79 21.94 -15.73
N ILE A 39 -2.89 21.65 -15.05
CA ILE A 39 -3.82 20.59 -15.50
C ILE A 39 -4.37 20.93 -16.88
N SER A 40 -4.68 22.20 -17.11
CA SER A 40 -5.15 22.72 -18.39
C SER A 40 -4.13 22.44 -19.51
N HIS A 41 -2.86 22.78 -19.30
CA HIS A 41 -1.78 22.53 -20.25
C HIS A 41 -1.48 21.04 -20.47
N GLU A 42 -1.56 20.19 -19.44
CA GLU A 42 -1.40 18.74 -19.58
C GLU A 42 -2.52 18.13 -20.44
N VAL A 43 -3.75 18.67 -20.35
CA VAL A 43 -4.88 18.25 -21.18
C VAL A 43 -4.68 18.68 -22.63
N GLU A 44 -4.18 19.90 -22.87
CA GLU A 44 -3.85 20.39 -24.22
C GLU A 44 -2.79 19.53 -24.91
N GLN A 45 -1.73 19.13 -24.19
CA GLN A 45 -0.65 18.30 -24.73
C GLN A 45 -1.05 16.83 -24.96
N SER A 46 -2.06 16.33 -24.24
CA SER A 46 -2.52 14.94 -24.33
C SER A 46 -3.58 14.70 -25.41
N SER A 47 -4.09 15.73 -26.09
CA SER A 47 -5.25 15.57 -26.98
C SER A 47 -4.86 15.39 -28.45
N GLU A 48 -4.83 14.14 -28.88
CA GLU A 48 -5.28 13.75 -30.23
C GLU A 48 -6.74 13.24 -30.20
N ASN A 49 -7.38 12.96 -29.03
CA ASN A 49 -8.73 12.37 -29.08
C ASN A 49 -9.65 12.37 -27.83
N THR A 50 -9.60 13.32 -26.88
CA THR A 50 -10.52 13.25 -25.72
C THR A 50 -11.28 14.54 -25.41
N ARG A 51 -12.60 14.36 -25.26
CA ARG A 51 -13.68 15.30 -24.93
C ARG A 51 -13.26 16.45 -24.00
N TYR A 52 -13.22 17.66 -24.57
CA TYR A 52 -12.79 18.91 -23.97
C TYR A 52 -13.52 19.28 -22.67
N VAL A 53 -12.76 19.62 -21.63
CA VAL A 53 -13.20 20.61 -20.63
C VAL A 53 -12.65 21.96 -21.09
N PRO A 54 -13.49 22.97 -21.38
CA PRO A 54 -13.01 24.26 -21.88
C PRO A 54 -12.07 24.95 -20.88
N LEU A 55 -11.00 25.60 -21.36
CA LEU A 55 -10.07 26.41 -20.56
C LEU A 55 -10.80 27.43 -19.67
N ASP A 56 -11.84 28.08 -20.22
CA ASP A 56 -12.69 29.04 -19.49
C ASP A 56 -13.37 28.42 -18.25
N SER A 57 -13.60 27.10 -18.27
CA SER A 57 -14.18 26.40 -17.13
C SER A 57 -13.16 26.22 -15.99
N MET A 58 -11.86 26.11 -16.28
CA MET A 58 -10.82 25.94 -15.26
C MET A 58 -10.63 27.21 -14.42
N ASN A 59 -10.55 28.37 -15.06
CA ASN A 59 -10.52 29.66 -14.36
C ASN A 59 -11.76 29.89 -13.49
N THR A 60 -12.93 29.49 -14.01
CA THR A 60 -14.18 29.54 -13.25
C THR A 60 -14.14 28.64 -12.01
N TYR A 61 -13.50 27.45 -12.08
CA TYR A 61 -13.33 26.59 -10.92
C TYR A 61 -12.34 27.14 -9.91
N ALA A 62 -11.24 27.74 -10.36
CA ALA A 62 -10.29 28.41 -9.49
C ALA A 62 -10.98 29.51 -8.67
N ASP A 63 -11.75 30.36 -9.34
CA ASP A 63 -12.54 31.42 -8.71
C ASP A 63 -13.52 30.88 -7.66
N ILE A 64 -14.26 29.82 -7.99
CA ILE A 64 -15.21 29.18 -7.07
C ILE A 64 -14.48 28.65 -5.83
N LEU A 65 -13.38 27.93 -6.03
CA LEU A 65 -12.60 27.34 -4.95
C LEU A 65 -12.02 28.42 -4.03
N ARG A 66 -11.45 29.47 -4.60
CA ARG A 66 -10.85 30.61 -3.88
C ARG A 66 -11.88 31.39 -3.08
N ARG A 67 -13.06 31.66 -3.65
CA ARG A 67 -14.18 32.31 -2.94
C ARG A 67 -14.65 31.52 -1.72
N HIS A 68 -14.42 30.21 -1.70
CA HIS A 68 -14.74 29.34 -0.58
C HIS A 68 -13.55 29.01 0.34
N GLY A 69 -12.37 29.61 0.10
CA GLY A 69 -11.17 29.43 0.93
C GLY A 69 -10.44 28.11 0.69
N PHE A 70 -10.44 27.63 -0.55
CA PHE A 70 -9.61 26.51 -1.01
C PHE A 70 -8.44 27.06 -1.83
N ASP A 71 -7.59 27.85 -1.17
CA ASP A 71 -6.55 28.66 -1.82
C ASP A 71 -5.35 27.83 -2.31
N THR A 72 -5.10 26.67 -1.69
CA THR A 72 -3.92 25.83 -1.98
C THR A 72 -4.35 24.39 -2.25
N THR A 73 -3.56 23.65 -3.03
CA THR A 73 -3.75 22.20 -3.28
C THR A 73 -3.93 21.38 -2.00
N LEU A 74 -3.36 21.82 -0.88
CA LEU A 74 -3.54 21.21 0.45
C LEU A 74 -4.99 21.25 0.95
N PHE A 75 -5.75 22.29 0.62
CA PHE A 75 -7.17 22.41 0.97
C PHE A 75 -8.03 21.57 0.01
N VAL A 76 -7.60 21.47 -1.24
CA VAL A 76 -8.31 20.75 -2.31
C VAL A 76 -8.20 19.22 -2.15
N LYS A 77 -7.09 18.70 -1.62
CA LYS A 77 -6.85 17.24 -1.46
C LYS A 77 -7.99 16.49 -0.76
N GLY A 78 -8.69 17.15 0.17
CA GLY A 78 -9.78 16.58 0.96
C GLY A 78 -11.19 16.89 0.46
N LEU A 79 -11.34 17.36 -0.79
CA LEU A 79 -12.64 17.63 -1.41
C LEU A 79 -13.29 16.36 -1.92
N ASN A 80 -14.54 16.16 -1.51
CA ASN A 80 -15.38 15.06 -1.99
C ASN A 80 -16.40 15.53 -3.03
N GLU A 81 -16.98 14.59 -3.77
CA GLU A 81 -18.02 14.83 -4.77
C GLU A 81 -19.18 15.72 -4.24
N LYS A 82 -19.67 15.41 -3.04
CA LYS A 82 -20.74 16.17 -2.37
C LYS A 82 -20.35 17.62 -2.09
N GLU A 83 -19.07 17.88 -1.83
CA GLU A 83 -18.56 19.22 -1.56
C GLU A 83 -18.40 20.00 -2.86
N LEU A 84 -17.88 19.37 -3.92
CA LEU A 84 -17.81 19.98 -5.25
C LEU A 84 -19.20 20.40 -5.77
N ARG A 85 -20.22 19.57 -5.54
CA ARG A 85 -21.62 19.92 -5.85
C ARG A 85 -22.12 21.12 -5.04
N ARG A 86 -21.79 21.19 -3.74
CA ARG A 86 -22.16 22.32 -2.87
C ARG A 86 -21.48 23.62 -3.27
N LEU A 87 -20.28 23.54 -3.85
CA LEU A 87 -19.53 24.68 -4.38
C LEU A 87 -20.10 25.19 -5.71
N GLY A 88 -21.06 24.48 -6.31
CA GLY A 88 -21.72 24.88 -7.56
C GLY A 88 -21.24 24.15 -8.80
N ILE A 89 -20.35 23.16 -8.67
CA ILE A 89 -19.91 22.31 -9.79
C ILE A 89 -20.93 21.16 -9.93
N THR A 90 -21.86 21.29 -10.88
CA THR A 90 -22.98 20.35 -11.05
C THR A 90 -22.77 19.33 -12.16
N ASN A 91 -21.86 19.58 -13.10
CA ASN A 91 -21.57 18.69 -14.21
C ASN A 91 -20.82 17.44 -13.75
N GLU A 92 -21.42 16.26 -13.95
CA GLU A 92 -20.84 14.98 -13.54
C GLU A 92 -19.45 14.73 -14.15
N GLY A 93 -19.26 15.04 -15.44
CA GLY A 93 -17.98 14.84 -16.11
C GLY A 93 -16.88 15.69 -15.49
N HIS A 94 -17.19 16.92 -15.10
CA HIS A 94 -16.23 17.83 -14.49
C HIS A 94 -15.90 17.42 -13.05
N ILE A 95 -16.90 16.93 -12.31
CA ILE A 95 -16.69 16.39 -10.96
C ILE A 95 -15.75 15.18 -11.01
N GLN A 96 -16.04 14.20 -11.87
CA GLN A 96 -15.19 13.01 -11.99
C GLN A 96 -13.78 13.37 -12.47
N PHE A 97 -13.65 14.32 -13.40
CA PHE A 97 -12.37 14.84 -13.86
C PHE A 97 -11.57 15.45 -12.69
N LEU A 98 -12.16 16.38 -11.94
CA LEU A 98 -11.50 17.01 -10.78
C LEU A 98 -11.15 15.98 -9.72
N LEU A 99 -12.06 15.07 -9.36
CA LEU A 99 -11.79 14.01 -8.39
C LEU A 99 -10.61 13.12 -8.80
N SER A 100 -10.53 12.77 -10.10
CA SER A 100 -9.40 11.99 -10.62
C SER A 100 -8.06 12.72 -10.49
N ARG A 101 -8.07 14.06 -10.59
CA ARG A 101 -6.87 14.90 -10.45
C ARG A 101 -6.51 15.16 -9.00
N ILE A 102 -7.50 15.38 -8.14
CA ILE A 102 -7.36 15.50 -6.68
C ILE A 102 -6.80 14.21 -6.08
N ALA A 103 -7.21 13.04 -6.60
CA ALA A 103 -6.68 11.75 -6.16
C ALA A 103 -5.15 11.64 -6.36
N ARG A 104 -4.60 12.31 -7.38
CA ARG A 104 -3.16 12.31 -7.71
C ARG A 104 -2.33 13.28 -6.87
N LEU A 105 -2.95 14.27 -6.21
CA LEU A 105 -2.25 15.18 -5.31
C LEU A 105 -1.55 14.39 -4.17
N PRO A 106 -0.39 14.83 -3.67
CA PRO A 106 0.29 14.16 -2.57
C PRO A 106 -0.57 14.16 -1.30
N ALA A 107 -0.51 13.07 -0.54
CA ALA A 107 -1.13 13.00 0.76
C ALA A 107 -0.43 14.00 1.70
N PHE A 108 -1.23 14.90 2.27
CA PHE A 108 -0.76 15.83 3.28
C PHE A 108 -1.50 15.56 4.59
N GLU A 109 -0.74 15.39 5.66
CA GLU A 109 -1.26 15.24 7.01
C GLU A 109 -0.66 16.30 7.92
N ILE A 110 -1.54 16.98 8.68
CA ILE A 110 -1.11 17.88 9.75
C ILE A 110 -0.50 17.02 10.86
N GLN A 111 0.74 17.36 11.24
CA GLN A 111 1.46 16.64 12.30
C GLN A 111 0.71 16.71 13.63
N VAL A 112 0.70 15.60 14.35
CA VAL A 112 0.10 15.52 15.69
C VAL A 112 1.08 16.11 16.69
N GLY A 113 0.61 17.09 17.47
CA GLY A 113 1.43 17.73 18.48
C GLY A 113 0.87 19.09 18.87
N VAL A 114 1.36 19.61 20.00
CA VAL A 114 1.12 21.00 20.37
C VAL A 114 2.34 21.80 19.91
N PRO A 115 2.19 22.75 18.98
CA PRO A 115 3.29 23.59 18.51
C PRO A 115 3.77 24.54 19.60
N ASP A 116 5.06 24.89 19.60
CA ASP A 116 5.63 25.86 20.54
C ASP A 116 5.17 27.30 20.26
N ASN A 117 4.80 27.59 19.01
CA ASN A 117 4.43 28.93 18.55
C ASN A 117 3.19 28.89 17.66
N VAL A 118 2.16 29.65 18.04
CA VAL A 118 0.86 29.73 17.33
C VAL A 118 1.02 30.31 15.92
N SER A 119 1.86 31.34 15.74
CA SER A 119 2.12 31.93 14.41
C SER A 119 2.79 30.94 13.47
N VAL A 120 3.79 30.19 13.97
CA VAL A 120 4.44 29.14 13.17
C VAL A 120 3.43 28.07 12.78
N TRP A 121 2.59 27.64 13.72
CA TRP A 121 1.53 26.67 13.45
C TRP A 121 0.52 27.15 12.40
N LEU A 122 0.06 28.41 12.51
CA LEU A 122 -0.86 29.00 11.54
C LEU A 122 -0.24 29.04 10.14
N ARG A 123 1.05 29.35 10.01
CA ARG A 123 1.78 29.21 8.74
C ARG A 123 1.80 27.75 8.26
N THR A 124 2.14 26.81 9.12
CA THR A 124 2.22 25.37 8.77
C THR A 124 0.89 24.78 8.27
N ILE A 125 -0.25 25.33 8.71
CA ILE A 125 -1.57 24.84 8.28
C ILE A 125 -2.18 25.65 7.11
N GLY A 126 -1.49 26.69 6.62
CA GLY A 126 -1.94 27.56 5.54
C GLY A 126 -2.90 28.68 5.97
N LEU A 127 -2.90 29.07 7.26
CA LEU A 127 -3.83 30.04 7.86
C LEU A 127 -3.12 31.27 8.46
N ALA A 128 -1.91 31.58 7.98
CA ALA A 128 -1.07 32.70 8.44
C ALA A 128 -1.79 34.06 8.47
N ARG A 129 -2.72 34.28 7.53
CA ARG A 129 -3.50 35.53 7.43
C ARG A 129 -4.38 35.83 8.65
N TYR A 130 -4.59 34.85 9.53
CA TYR A 130 -5.40 35.00 10.74
C TYR A 130 -4.56 35.18 12.01
N GLU A 131 -3.23 35.29 11.92
CA GLU A 131 -2.34 35.46 13.08
C GLU A 131 -2.79 36.59 14.01
N GLU A 132 -3.18 37.74 13.45
CA GLU A 132 -3.67 38.88 14.23
C GLU A 132 -4.99 38.57 14.94
N ASN A 133 -5.88 37.78 14.35
CA ASN A 133 -7.16 37.41 14.94
C ASN A 133 -6.96 36.52 16.17
N PHE A 134 -6.01 35.59 16.10
CA PHE A 134 -5.62 34.75 17.23
C PHE A 134 -4.93 35.58 18.33
N ALA A 135 -4.06 36.52 17.93
CA ALA A 135 -3.40 37.43 18.87
C ALA A 135 -4.38 38.37 19.60
N ARG A 136 -5.44 38.84 18.90
CA ARG A 136 -6.54 39.65 19.48
C ARG A 136 -7.39 38.86 20.48
N ASN A 137 -7.53 37.55 20.27
CA ASN A 137 -8.26 36.65 21.17
C ASN A 137 -7.39 36.03 22.28
N LEU A 138 -6.18 36.56 22.50
CA LEU A 138 -5.23 36.08 23.52
C LEU A 138 -4.85 34.59 23.37
N ILE A 139 -4.76 34.11 22.13
CA ILE A 139 -4.30 32.76 21.80
C ILE A 139 -2.88 32.88 21.23
N ARG A 140 -1.89 33.02 22.10
CA ARG A 140 -0.47 33.22 21.72
C ARG A 140 0.41 32.06 22.16
N THR A 141 0.05 31.41 23.25
CA THR A 141 0.84 30.35 23.87
C THR A 141 0.23 28.97 23.63
N PRO A 142 1.05 27.89 23.66
CA PRO A 142 0.58 26.51 23.53
C PRO A 142 -0.54 26.14 24.51
N LYS A 143 -0.51 26.71 25.72
CA LYS A 143 -1.51 26.50 26.77
C LYS A 143 -2.87 27.11 26.41
N GLU A 144 -2.88 28.29 25.81
CA GLU A 144 -4.11 28.97 25.39
C GLU A 144 -4.77 28.29 24.19
N MET A 145 -4.01 27.56 23.37
CA MET A 145 -4.55 26.75 22.26
C MET A 145 -5.50 25.65 22.74
N GLU A 146 -5.48 25.28 24.03
CA GLU A 146 -6.45 24.33 24.59
C GLU A 146 -7.90 24.83 24.44
N ILE A 147 -8.11 26.15 24.46
CA ILE A 147 -9.43 26.78 24.28
C ILE A 147 -10.01 26.41 22.92
N LEU A 148 -9.16 26.26 21.89
CA LEU A 148 -9.58 25.90 20.52
C LEU A 148 -10.34 24.58 20.48
N LYS A 149 -10.01 23.61 21.36
CA LYS A 149 -10.72 22.32 21.44
C LYS A 149 -12.18 22.47 21.85
N LYS A 150 -12.52 23.55 22.54
CA LYS A 150 -13.89 23.87 23.01
C LYS A 150 -14.66 24.71 21.99
N LEU A 151 -13.99 25.22 20.96
CA LEU A 151 -14.62 26.04 19.92
C LEU A 151 -15.28 25.15 18.87
N LYS A 152 -16.55 25.43 18.59
CA LYS A 152 -17.29 24.87 17.45
C LYS A 152 -17.26 25.87 16.30
N GLN A 153 -17.62 25.42 15.10
CA GLN A 153 -17.68 26.22 13.88
C GLN A 153 -18.24 27.65 14.09
N ARG A 154 -19.44 27.79 14.67
CA ARG A 154 -20.04 29.13 14.91
C ARG A 154 -19.17 30.06 15.76
N LYS A 155 -18.52 29.54 16.81
CA LYS A 155 -17.64 30.35 17.66
C LYS A 155 -16.34 30.72 16.93
N ILE A 156 -15.86 29.88 16.03
CA ILE A 156 -14.70 30.20 15.18
C ILE A 156 -15.07 31.34 14.22
N GLU A 157 -16.26 31.29 13.62
CA GLU A 157 -16.78 32.34 12.74
C GLU A 157 -16.93 33.67 13.50
N ASP A 158 -17.50 33.63 14.71
CA ASP A 158 -17.80 34.84 15.50
C ASP A 158 -16.57 35.43 16.21
N GLN A 159 -15.71 34.59 16.82
CA GLN A 159 -14.61 35.06 17.67
C GLN A 159 -13.30 35.23 16.89
N LEU A 160 -13.00 34.34 15.94
CA LEU A 160 -11.77 34.38 15.15
C LEU A 160 -11.97 35.08 13.79
N GLU A 161 -13.19 35.54 13.49
CA GLU A 161 -13.57 36.24 12.25
C GLU A 161 -13.23 35.44 10.96
N ILE A 162 -13.22 34.10 11.05
CA ILE A 162 -12.94 33.21 9.92
C ILE A 162 -14.27 32.79 9.29
N LYS A 163 -14.59 33.35 8.12
CA LYS A 163 -15.87 33.11 7.43
C LYS A 163 -15.78 32.11 6.27
N LEU A 164 -14.56 31.81 5.81
CA LEU A 164 -14.35 30.95 4.64
C LEU A 164 -14.46 29.46 5.04
N PRO A 165 -15.34 28.67 4.39
CA PRO A 165 -15.61 27.30 4.81
C PRO A 165 -14.40 26.37 4.69
N GLY A 166 -13.55 26.54 3.67
CA GLY A 166 -12.30 25.78 3.53
C GLY A 166 -11.34 26.02 4.70
N HIS A 167 -11.19 27.28 5.12
CA HIS A 167 -10.35 27.66 6.26
C HIS A 167 -10.89 27.14 7.58
N ILE A 168 -12.21 27.20 7.79
CA ILE A 168 -12.87 26.65 8.98
C ILE A 168 -12.67 25.12 9.04
N LYS A 169 -12.90 24.41 7.92
CA LYS A 169 -12.71 22.96 7.84
C LYS A 169 -11.26 22.58 8.18
N ARG A 170 -10.30 23.31 7.61
CA ARG A 170 -8.87 23.11 7.86
C ARG A 170 -8.51 23.36 9.32
N LEU A 171 -8.98 24.46 9.89
CA LEU A 171 -8.71 24.80 11.29
C LEU A 171 -9.31 23.77 12.24
N LEU A 172 -10.56 23.34 12.02
CA LEU A 172 -11.19 22.29 12.81
C LEU A 172 -10.41 20.98 12.73
N TYR A 173 -9.97 20.59 11.54
CA TYR A 173 -9.12 19.42 11.36
C TYR A 173 -7.79 19.58 12.12
N ALA A 174 -7.12 20.73 12.02
CA ALA A 174 -5.89 21.02 12.75
C ALA A 174 -6.07 20.96 14.27
N ILE A 175 -7.20 21.46 14.80
CA ILE A 175 -7.53 21.41 16.23
C ILE A 175 -7.65 19.97 16.71
N THR A 176 -8.18 19.04 15.90
CA THR A 176 -8.22 17.61 16.28
C THR A 176 -6.83 16.99 16.44
N LYS A 177 -5.82 17.59 15.81
CA LYS A 177 -4.42 17.13 15.85
C LYS A 177 -3.60 17.77 16.98
N LEU A 178 -4.15 18.78 17.68
CA LEU A 178 -3.56 19.42 18.87
C LEU A 178 -3.65 18.52 20.10
N ARG A 179 -3.01 17.36 20.08
CA ARG A 179 -2.96 16.41 21.20
C ARG A 179 -1.55 15.91 21.39
N PHE A 180 -1.28 15.38 22.58
CA PHE A 180 -0.05 14.63 22.79
C PHE A 180 -0.05 13.40 21.88
N PRO A 181 1.01 13.18 21.10
CA PRO A 181 1.11 12.03 20.22
C PRO A 181 1.13 10.75 21.06
N THR A 182 0.51 9.69 20.53
CA THR A 182 0.63 8.34 21.11
C THR A 182 2.06 7.81 20.96
N GLU A 183 2.44 6.75 21.67
CA GLU A 183 3.78 6.17 21.57
C GLU A 183 4.15 5.79 20.12
N VAL A 184 3.18 5.24 19.37
CA VAL A 184 3.35 4.88 17.96
C VAL A 184 3.55 6.13 17.10
N GLU A 185 2.70 7.15 17.26
CA GLU A 185 2.82 8.42 16.52
C GLU A 185 4.14 9.13 16.85
N SER A 186 4.57 9.09 18.11
CA SER A 186 5.85 9.65 18.56
C SER A 186 7.03 8.99 17.86
N ARG A 187 7.06 7.65 17.80
CA ARG A 187 8.09 6.91 17.05
C ARG A 187 8.08 7.27 15.57
N VAL A 188 6.91 7.46 14.96
CA VAL A 188 6.78 7.89 13.55
C VAL A 188 7.31 9.31 13.35
N LEU A 189 7.05 10.23 14.28
CA LEU A 189 7.56 11.60 14.24
C LEU A 189 9.09 11.62 14.35
N THR A 190 9.66 10.89 15.30
CA THR A 190 11.11 10.75 15.46
C THR A 190 11.76 10.19 14.19
N MET A 191 11.21 9.08 13.66
CA MET A 191 11.72 8.47 12.43
C MET A 191 11.65 9.44 11.24
N ARG A 192 10.57 10.22 11.11
CA ARG A 192 10.47 11.24 10.05
C ARG A 192 11.52 12.34 10.21
N GLN A 193 11.74 12.79 11.43
CA GLN A 193 12.71 13.84 11.72
C GLN A 193 14.14 13.38 11.41
N GLU A 194 14.49 12.15 11.80
CA GLU A 194 15.78 11.51 11.48
C GLU A 194 15.96 11.33 9.97
N LEU A 195 14.92 10.85 9.26
CA LEU A 195 14.96 10.72 7.81
C LEU A 195 15.15 12.07 7.12
N MET A 196 14.49 13.13 7.60
CA MET A 196 14.65 14.48 7.04
C MET A 196 16.05 15.03 7.30
N SER A 197 16.65 14.78 8.47
CA SER A 197 18.05 15.18 8.72
C SER A 197 19.03 14.43 7.83
N ASP A 198 18.83 13.12 7.62
CA ASP A 198 19.68 12.30 6.77
C ASP A 198 19.56 12.69 5.28
N LEU A 199 18.34 13.01 4.82
CA LEU A 199 18.10 13.53 3.47
C LEU A 199 18.80 14.88 3.22
N GLN A 200 18.88 15.76 4.22
CA GLN A 200 19.59 17.04 4.08
C GLN A 200 21.11 16.88 3.99
N LEU A 201 21.67 15.83 4.61
CA LEU A 201 23.09 15.49 4.50
C LEU A 201 23.45 14.77 3.20
N SER A 202 22.48 14.09 2.58
CA SER A 202 22.67 13.25 1.38
C SER A 202 22.39 13.99 0.06
N ASN A 203 22.53 15.32 0.01
CA ASN A 203 22.37 16.10 -1.24
C ASN A 203 23.54 15.93 -2.25
N GLY A 204 24.29 14.83 -2.14
CA GLY A 204 25.37 14.45 -3.03
C GLY A 204 24.90 13.51 -4.15
N GLU A 205 25.72 13.38 -5.20
CA GLU A 205 25.46 12.60 -6.42
C GLU A 205 24.99 11.15 -6.18
N GLY A 206 25.24 10.58 -5.00
CA GLY A 206 24.78 9.26 -4.58
C GLY A 206 23.25 9.12 -4.44
N PHE A 207 22.52 10.17 -4.04
CA PHE A 207 21.07 10.09 -3.83
C PHE A 207 20.31 9.80 -5.13
N ARG A 208 20.79 10.31 -6.26
CA ARG A 208 20.17 10.05 -7.57
C ARG A 208 20.32 8.59 -7.98
N GLN A 209 21.49 8.01 -7.71
CA GLN A 209 21.77 6.61 -8.01
C GLN A 209 20.99 5.67 -7.08
N GLU A 210 20.89 6.01 -5.79
CA GLU A 210 20.06 5.28 -4.85
C GLU A 210 18.57 5.38 -5.22
N PHE A 211 18.08 6.56 -5.58
CA PHE A 211 16.69 6.74 -6.00
C PHE A 211 16.35 5.89 -7.23
N GLU A 212 17.21 5.88 -8.26
CA GLU A 212 17.04 4.99 -9.42
C GLU A 212 17.06 3.50 -9.02
N ASN A 213 17.92 3.12 -8.08
CA ASN A 213 17.99 1.74 -7.58
C ASN A 213 16.73 1.35 -6.80
N TRP A 214 16.24 2.23 -5.91
CA TRP A 214 15.00 2.03 -5.18
C TRP A 214 13.81 1.98 -6.13
N GLN A 215 13.79 2.79 -7.18
CA GLN A 215 12.73 2.81 -8.17
C GLN A 215 12.73 1.54 -9.01
N LYS A 216 13.90 1.02 -9.39
CA LYS A 216 14.05 -0.31 -10.02
C LYS A 216 13.58 -1.43 -9.09
N LEU A 217 13.97 -1.40 -7.82
CA LEU A 217 13.54 -2.39 -6.82
C LEU A 217 12.02 -2.32 -6.57
N LEU A 218 11.44 -1.13 -6.57
CA LEU A 218 10.00 -0.94 -6.41
C LEU A 218 9.24 -1.47 -7.63
N ASP A 219 9.79 -1.32 -8.84
CA ASP A 219 9.26 -1.93 -10.05
C ASP A 219 9.35 -3.46 -10.04
N ILE A 220 10.45 -4.01 -9.54
CA ILE A 220 10.69 -5.46 -9.50
C ILE A 220 9.90 -6.13 -8.36
N CYS A 221 9.80 -5.51 -7.19
CA CYS A 221 9.28 -6.12 -5.98
C CYS A 221 7.86 -5.68 -5.60
N LEU A 222 7.48 -4.42 -5.88
CA LEU A 222 6.21 -3.83 -5.43
C LEU A 222 5.19 -3.63 -6.57
N LYS A 223 5.58 -3.80 -7.84
CA LYS A 223 4.65 -4.11 -8.93
C LYS A 223 4.66 -5.62 -9.21
N PRO A 224 4.22 -6.52 -8.31
CA PRO A 224 3.78 -7.81 -8.79
C PRO A 224 2.54 -7.52 -9.63
N ASP A 225 2.75 -7.50 -10.94
CA ASP A 225 1.78 -7.57 -12.01
C ASP A 225 0.40 -6.97 -11.67
N LEU A 226 0.10 -5.78 -12.19
CA LEU A 226 -1.31 -5.40 -12.42
C LEU A 226 -2.06 -6.46 -13.26
N LYS A 227 -1.34 -7.41 -13.89
CA LYS A 227 -1.91 -8.63 -14.51
C LYS A 227 -2.39 -9.68 -13.51
N ALA A 228 -1.90 -9.69 -12.27
CA ALA A 228 -2.24 -10.70 -11.26
C ALA A 228 -3.70 -10.60 -10.80
N PHE A 229 -4.28 -9.39 -10.81
CA PHE A 229 -5.69 -9.17 -10.49
C PHE A 229 -6.66 -9.71 -11.56
N GLY A 230 -6.21 -9.91 -12.81
CA GLY A 230 -6.96 -10.67 -13.82
C GLY A 230 -6.66 -12.18 -13.79
N MET A 231 -5.50 -12.55 -13.26
CA MET A 231 -4.99 -13.92 -13.26
C MET A 231 -5.67 -14.81 -12.23
N GLU A 232 -6.15 -14.29 -11.09
CA GLU A 232 -6.87 -15.13 -10.11
C GLU A 232 -8.16 -15.73 -10.67
N ALA A 233 -8.94 -14.93 -11.40
CA ALA A 233 -10.16 -15.40 -12.05
C ALA A 233 -9.85 -16.42 -13.15
N GLU A 234 -8.82 -16.16 -13.97
CA GLU A 234 -8.37 -17.06 -15.03
C GLU A 234 -7.78 -18.37 -14.49
N VAL A 235 -6.96 -18.31 -13.44
CA VAL A 235 -6.38 -19.47 -12.75
C VAL A 235 -7.47 -20.34 -12.16
N LYS A 236 -8.50 -19.75 -11.53
CA LYS A 236 -9.63 -20.50 -10.98
C LYS A 236 -10.38 -21.27 -12.08
N VAL A 237 -10.61 -20.65 -13.24
CA VAL A 237 -11.25 -21.29 -14.39
C VAL A 237 -10.37 -22.42 -14.94
N ASN A 238 -9.06 -22.18 -15.08
CA ASN A 238 -8.12 -23.19 -15.58
C ASN A 238 -7.98 -24.38 -14.61
N LEU A 239 -8.04 -24.16 -13.29
CA LEU A 239 -8.02 -25.21 -12.28
C LEU A 239 -9.27 -26.10 -12.35
N ILE A 240 -10.44 -25.49 -12.57
CA ILE A 240 -11.70 -26.23 -12.77
C ILE A 240 -11.61 -27.06 -14.06
N ARG A 241 -11.07 -26.49 -15.14
CA ARG A 241 -10.86 -27.20 -16.41
C ARG A 241 -9.90 -28.38 -16.24
N LEU A 242 -8.78 -28.18 -15.55
CA LEU A 242 -7.79 -29.22 -15.28
C LEU A 242 -8.40 -30.35 -14.44
N ARG A 243 -9.10 -30.01 -13.35
CA ARG A 243 -9.81 -30.99 -12.51
C ARG A 243 -10.79 -31.83 -13.31
N ASN A 244 -11.63 -31.18 -14.12
CA ASN A 244 -12.63 -31.88 -14.90
C ASN A 244 -11.98 -32.77 -15.96
N SER A 245 -10.89 -32.32 -16.60
CA SER A 245 -10.14 -33.13 -17.56
C SER A 245 -9.51 -34.37 -16.92
N TRP A 246 -8.87 -34.24 -15.75
CA TRP A 246 -8.32 -35.38 -15.03
C TRP A 246 -9.40 -36.36 -14.55
N LEU A 247 -10.55 -35.87 -14.10
CA LEU A 247 -11.70 -36.72 -13.76
C LEU A 247 -12.17 -37.54 -14.97
N THR A 248 -12.23 -36.94 -16.16
CA THR A 248 -12.58 -37.66 -17.40
C THR A 248 -11.52 -38.70 -17.77
N ILE A 249 -10.24 -38.34 -17.70
CA ILE A 249 -9.14 -39.28 -18.01
C ILE A 249 -9.16 -40.47 -17.04
N LEU A 250 -9.33 -40.22 -15.73
CA LEU A 250 -9.42 -41.27 -14.72
C LEU A 250 -10.66 -42.14 -14.91
N ALA A 251 -11.80 -41.56 -15.28
CA ALA A 251 -13.01 -42.32 -15.58
C ALA A 251 -12.79 -43.27 -16.77
N VAL A 252 -12.25 -42.76 -17.89
CA VAL A 252 -11.96 -43.58 -19.08
C VAL A 252 -10.91 -44.66 -18.77
N ALA A 253 -9.84 -44.32 -18.04
CA ALA A 253 -8.80 -45.28 -17.66
C ALA A 253 -9.36 -46.39 -16.75
N ASN A 254 -10.21 -46.05 -15.78
CA ASN A 254 -10.85 -47.03 -14.91
C ASN A 254 -11.84 -47.91 -15.67
N THR A 255 -12.60 -47.35 -16.61
CA THR A 255 -13.50 -48.14 -17.46
C THR A 255 -12.70 -49.09 -18.36
N LEU A 256 -11.62 -48.62 -18.98
CA LEU A 256 -10.74 -49.44 -19.81
C LEU A 256 -10.07 -50.55 -19.00
N TRP A 257 -9.64 -50.24 -17.77
CA TRP A 257 -9.11 -51.23 -16.83
C TRP A 257 -10.14 -52.30 -16.48
N LEU A 258 -11.37 -51.93 -16.16
CA LEU A 258 -12.44 -52.89 -15.87
C LEU A 258 -12.76 -53.77 -17.07
N ILE A 259 -12.83 -53.20 -18.29
CA ILE A 259 -13.01 -53.97 -19.52
C ILE A 259 -11.86 -54.96 -19.72
N LEU A 260 -10.62 -54.52 -19.49
CA LEU A 260 -9.44 -55.39 -19.62
C LEU A 260 -9.46 -56.54 -18.61
N VAL A 261 -9.84 -56.28 -17.35
CA VAL A 261 -10.00 -57.33 -16.31
C VAL A 261 -11.10 -58.32 -16.69
N VAL A 262 -12.27 -57.83 -17.12
CA VAL A 262 -13.39 -58.70 -17.54
C VAL A 262 -13.02 -59.53 -18.77
N THR A 263 -12.34 -58.94 -19.75
CA THR A 263 -11.90 -59.64 -20.98
C THR A 263 -10.84 -60.70 -20.68
N LEU A 264 -9.90 -60.42 -19.78
CA LEU A 264 -8.91 -61.42 -19.34
C LEU A 264 -9.54 -62.54 -18.50
N ALA A 265 -10.53 -62.22 -17.66
CA ALA A 265 -11.22 -63.20 -16.84
C ALA A 265 -12.02 -64.21 -17.69
N ASP A 266 -12.64 -63.76 -18.78
CA ASP A 266 -13.39 -64.62 -19.71
C ASP A 266 -12.48 -65.55 -20.55
N ARG A 267 -11.21 -65.17 -20.73
CA ARG A 267 -10.20 -65.92 -21.50
C ARG A 267 -9.17 -66.66 -20.63
N ALA A 268 -9.46 -66.87 -19.34
CA ALA A 268 -8.53 -67.38 -18.31
C ALA A 268 -7.96 -68.80 -18.54
N ASN A 269 -8.31 -69.48 -19.63
CA ASN A 269 -7.73 -70.78 -20.02
C ASN A 269 -6.36 -70.67 -20.72
N LEU A 270 -5.84 -69.45 -20.93
CA LEU A 270 -4.52 -69.23 -21.54
C LEU A 270 -3.46 -69.04 -20.45
N THR A 271 -2.76 -70.13 -20.12
CA THR A 271 -1.61 -70.12 -19.20
C THR A 271 -0.37 -69.54 -19.89
N VAL A 272 -0.24 -68.21 -19.89
CA VAL A 272 0.98 -67.56 -20.38
C VAL A 272 2.06 -67.66 -19.28
N ILE A 273 3.13 -68.43 -19.54
CA ILE A 273 4.30 -68.58 -18.65
C ILE A 273 3.97 -69.31 -17.32
N GLY A 274 2.96 -70.17 -17.29
CA GLY A 274 2.62 -70.96 -16.08
C GLY A 274 2.06 -70.14 -14.91
N ALA A 275 1.82 -68.84 -15.11
CA ALA A 275 1.21 -67.94 -14.15
C ALA A 275 -0.18 -67.48 -14.61
N ASN A 276 -1.03 -67.10 -13.67
CA ASN A 276 -2.35 -66.55 -13.98
C ASN A 276 -2.18 -65.16 -14.66
N PRO A 277 -2.66 -64.97 -15.91
CA PRO A 277 -2.49 -63.72 -16.65
C PRO A 277 -3.10 -62.50 -15.93
N VAL A 278 -4.13 -62.71 -15.12
CA VAL A 278 -4.74 -61.66 -14.28
C VAL A 278 -3.74 -61.15 -13.23
N GLY A 279 -2.98 -62.05 -12.61
CA GLY A 279 -1.97 -61.69 -11.61
C GLY A 279 -0.79 -60.93 -12.20
N LEU A 280 -0.37 -61.29 -13.42
CA LEU A 280 0.72 -60.61 -14.13
C LEU A 280 0.33 -59.19 -14.57
N SER A 281 -0.90 -59.01 -15.05
CA SER A 281 -1.46 -57.68 -15.39
C SER A 281 -1.54 -56.78 -14.16
N PHE A 282 -2.00 -57.32 -13.03
CA PHE A 282 -2.05 -56.60 -11.75
C PHE A 282 -0.66 -56.16 -11.29
N LEU A 283 0.32 -57.07 -11.32
CA LEU A 283 1.70 -56.75 -10.92
C LEU A 283 2.32 -55.65 -11.78
N PHE A 284 2.08 -55.69 -13.10
CA PHE A 284 2.59 -54.69 -14.02
C PHE A 284 2.02 -53.29 -13.75
N ILE A 285 0.69 -53.18 -13.58
CA ILE A 285 0.03 -51.89 -13.34
C ILE A 285 0.35 -51.32 -11.96
N PHE A 286 0.35 -52.15 -10.93
CA PHE A 286 0.76 -51.71 -9.59
C PHE A 286 2.24 -51.29 -9.57
N GLY A 287 3.13 -52.03 -10.27
CA GLY A 287 4.52 -51.65 -10.41
C GLY A 287 4.70 -50.27 -11.07
N LEU A 288 3.91 -50.00 -12.12
CA LEU A 288 3.95 -48.71 -12.82
C LEU A 288 3.40 -47.57 -11.95
N LEU A 289 2.30 -47.81 -11.20
CA LEU A 289 1.77 -46.84 -10.24
C LEU A 289 2.77 -46.51 -9.13
N PHE A 290 3.45 -47.52 -8.57
CA PHE A 290 4.50 -47.31 -7.58
C PHE A 290 5.67 -46.49 -8.13
N LEU A 291 6.07 -46.72 -9.38
CA LEU A 291 7.14 -45.95 -10.02
C LEU A 291 6.75 -44.47 -10.19
N ILE A 292 5.53 -44.19 -10.66
CA ILE A 292 5.01 -42.81 -10.78
C ILE A 292 4.97 -42.14 -9.41
N GLN A 293 4.46 -42.82 -8.39
CA GLN A 293 4.40 -42.31 -7.02
C GLN A 293 5.81 -41.98 -6.48
N PHE A 294 6.79 -42.85 -6.74
CA PHE A 294 8.17 -42.63 -6.34
C PHE A 294 8.77 -41.36 -6.99
N VAL A 295 8.57 -41.18 -8.30
CA VAL A 295 9.05 -39.99 -9.03
C VAL A 295 8.36 -38.71 -8.54
N ALA A 296 7.05 -38.75 -8.29
CA ALA A 296 6.31 -37.61 -7.77
C ALA A 296 6.81 -37.19 -6.37
N MET A 297 7.05 -38.18 -5.49
CA MET A 297 7.64 -37.93 -4.16
C MET A 297 9.05 -37.37 -4.25
N LEU A 298 9.86 -37.84 -5.21
CA LEU A 298 11.21 -37.33 -5.45
C LEU A 298 11.18 -35.85 -5.89
N TYR A 299 10.30 -35.50 -6.85
CA TYR A 299 10.14 -34.13 -7.34
C TYR A 299 9.73 -33.17 -6.22
N HIS A 300 8.73 -33.55 -5.42
CA HIS A 300 8.27 -32.74 -4.28
C HIS A 300 9.38 -32.52 -3.25
N ARG A 301 10.21 -33.53 -3.00
CA ARG A 301 11.35 -33.45 -2.08
C ARG A 301 12.42 -32.48 -2.58
N VAL A 302 12.74 -32.50 -3.88
CA VAL A 302 13.70 -31.57 -4.48
C VAL A 302 13.19 -30.13 -4.46
N LEU A 303 11.91 -29.91 -4.74
CA LEU A 303 11.29 -28.58 -4.68
C LEU A 303 11.37 -27.99 -3.26
N THR A 304 11.03 -28.80 -2.26
CA THR A 304 11.11 -28.40 -0.84
C THR A 304 12.55 -28.06 -0.44
N LEU A 305 13.53 -28.84 -0.92
CA LEU A 305 14.95 -28.60 -0.66
C LEU A 305 15.45 -27.31 -1.32
N SER A 306 14.98 -27.00 -2.54
CA SER A 306 15.27 -25.74 -3.23
C SER A 306 14.74 -24.53 -2.44
N HIS A 307 13.51 -24.60 -1.93
CA HIS A 307 12.97 -23.54 -1.06
C HIS A 307 13.73 -23.40 0.26
N TYR A 308 14.21 -24.51 0.83
CA TYR A 308 15.05 -24.48 2.02
C TYR A 308 16.42 -23.85 1.74
N LEU A 309 17.07 -24.19 0.63
CA LEU A 309 18.33 -23.58 0.18
C LEU A 309 18.16 -22.08 -0.12
N ALA A 310 17.03 -21.67 -0.70
CA ALA A 310 16.74 -20.26 -0.96
C ALA A 310 16.45 -19.45 0.32
N ARG A 311 15.95 -20.11 1.38
CA ARG A 311 15.68 -19.49 2.70
C ARG A 311 16.84 -19.61 3.69
N ALA A 312 17.83 -20.45 3.39
CA ALA A 312 19.04 -20.53 4.20
C ALA A 312 19.76 -19.19 4.07
N ALA A 313 19.79 -18.43 5.17
CA ALA A 313 20.56 -17.22 5.26
C ALA A 313 22.03 -17.56 5.00
N TYR A 314 22.58 -17.09 3.88
CA TYR A 314 24.01 -17.08 3.68
C TYR A 314 24.62 -16.26 4.82
N LYS A 315 25.23 -16.93 5.80
CA LYS A 315 26.21 -16.28 6.68
C LYS A 315 27.39 -15.89 5.81
N CYS A 316 27.32 -14.69 5.26
CA CYS A 316 28.47 -14.03 4.66
C CYS A 316 29.37 -13.56 5.81
N ASP A 317 30.06 -14.51 6.46
CA ASP A 317 31.22 -14.16 7.27
C ASP A 317 32.34 -13.79 6.32
N LYS A 318 32.41 -12.50 6.00
CA LYS A 318 33.63 -11.79 5.58
C LYS A 318 33.35 -10.29 5.54
N CYS A 319 33.56 -9.68 6.70
CA CYS A 319 34.47 -8.56 6.91
C CYS A 319 35.24 -8.13 5.64
N CYS A 320 34.63 -7.28 4.81
CA CYS A 320 35.31 -6.57 3.73
C CYS A 320 34.69 -5.18 3.66
N MET A 321 35.54 -4.14 3.82
CA MET A 321 35.24 -2.72 3.65
C MET A 321 34.72 -1.98 4.89
N THR A 322 35.45 -2.07 6.00
CA THR A 322 35.64 -0.89 6.87
C THR A 322 36.88 -0.12 6.39
N GLY A 323 36.72 1.19 6.24
CA GLY A 323 37.83 2.13 6.05
C GLY A 323 38.85 2.05 7.19
N PRO A 324 40.07 2.58 6.98
CA PRO A 324 41.19 2.27 7.83
C PRO A 324 41.14 3.10 9.11
N SER A 325 40.59 2.54 10.19
CA SER A 325 41.11 2.73 11.57
C SER A 325 40.11 2.22 12.60
N SER A 326 40.33 0.99 13.08
CA SER A 326 40.25 0.61 14.52
C SER A 326 39.99 -0.89 14.66
N CYS A 327 41.04 -1.70 14.55
CA CYS A 327 41.07 -3.08 15.03
C CYS A 327 42.40 -3.29 15.76
N GLN A 328 42.41 -3.01 17.06
CA GLN A 328 43.40 -3.48 18.03
C GLN A 328 42.60 -4.43 18.93
N ARG A 329 42.62 -5.73 18.64
CA ARG A 329 43.59 -6.71 19.15
C ARG A 329 43.61 -6.77 20.68
N GLN A 330 42.89 -7.73 21.23
CA GLN A 330 43.36 -8.51 22.38
C GLN A 330 42.72 -9.90 22.35
N SER A 331 43.46 -10.81 21.74
CA SER A 331 43.46 -12.24 22.00
C SER A 331 44.51 -12.51 23.08
N ASN A 332 44.09 -12.99 24.25
CA ASN A 332 44.89 -13.72 25.25
C ASN A 332 43.90 -14.78 25.75
N GLU A 333 44.03 -16.07 25.46
CA GLU A 333 45.07 -17.05 25.80
C GLU A 333 44.31 -18.16 26.53
N GLU A 334 44.34 -19.33 25.92
CA GLU A 334 43.73 -20.57 26.36
C GLU A 334 44.85 -21.41 27.00
N SER A 335 44.65 -21.94 28.20
CA SER A 335 45.22 -23.26 28.55
C SER A 335 44.52 -23.89 29.75
N PRO A 336 44.49 -25.24 29.83
CA PRO A 336 43.54 -26.03 30.63
C PRO A 336 44.21 -26.68 31.85
N THR A 337 43.42 -27.04 32.86
CA THR A 337 43.73 -28.14 33.79
C THR A 337 42.47 -28.63 34.50
N GLU A 338 42.33 -29.96 34.50
CA GLU A 338 41.36 -30.78 35.22
C GLU A 338 41.42 -30.59 36.74
N ASP A 339 40.29 -30.70 37.44
CA ASP A 339 40.02 -31.79 38.42
C ASP A 339 38.86 -31.46 39.37
N GLY A 340 38.04 -32.48 39.63
CA GLY A 340 37.55 -32.82 40.98
C GLY A 340 36.56 -31.90 41.72
N ALA A 341 35.32 -32.37 41.86
CA ALA A 341 34.25 -31.91 42.77
C ALA A 341 34.63 -31.98 44.29
N PRO A 342 33.72 -31.82 45.29
CA PRO A 342 32.56 -30.94 45.52
C PRO A 342 32.60 -30.24 46.93
N VAL A 343 31.48 -29.62 47.36
CA VAL A 343 31.09 -29.22 48.76
C VAL A 343 31.74 -27.91 49.24
N VAL A 344 31.03 -26.86 49.68
CA VAL A 344 29.95 -26.71 50.70
C VAL A 344 28.91 -25.68 50.24
#